data_AF-A0A6H0XYQ2-F1
#
_entry.id   AF-A0A6H0XYQ2-F1
#
_cell.length_a   1.000
_cell.length_b   1.000
_cell.length_c   1.000
_cell.angle_alpha   90.00
_cell.angle_beta   90.00
_cell.angle_gamma   90.00
#
_symmetry.space_group_name_H-M   'P 1'
#
loop_
_entity.id
_entity.type
_entity.pdbx_description
1 polymer ?
#
loop_
_entity_poly.entity_id
_entity_poly.type
_entity_poly.pdbx_seq_one_letter_code
_entity_poly.pdbx_strand_id
1 'polypeptide(L)'
;MAHLTQRPQPYTFDLGLLLCNDSNAIPPLGDDKEAALSEIARETAQALINQLLTTCTVATPSQQLLQFTLPPPVTHLPREKPVPKEREKTTWERFAAKKGITKKRKDGKLVFDESTGAWKPKYGYKGKPSESTKGIQEDWLVEA
;
A
#
# COMPACT_ATOMS: atom_id res chain seq x y z
N MET A 1 -22.26 -32.03 6.83
CA MET A 1 -22.85 -30.91 7.60
C MET A 1 -21.84 -30.53 8.66
N ALA A 2 -21.28 -29.31 8.63
CA ALA A 2 -20.28 -28.89 9.60
C ALA A 2 -20.89 -28.95 11.00
N HIS A 3 -20.34 -29.79 11.88
CA HIS A 3 -20.72 -29.81 13.29
C HIS A 3 -20.23 -28.51 13.92
N LEU A 4 -21.11 -27.51 13.98
CA LEU A 4 -20.89 -26.32 14.80
C LEU A 4 -21.07 -26.73 16.25
N THR A 5 -19.98 -26.72 17.02
CA THR A 5 -20.02 -26.89 18.46
C THR A 5 -20.80 -25.72 19.06
N GLN A 6 -21.99 -26.00 19.59
CA GLN A 6 -22.83 -24.98 20.20
C GLN A 6 -22.25 -24.59 21.56
N ARG A 7 -21.70 -23.37 21.64
CA ARG A 7 -21.34 -22.73 22.91
C ARG A 7 -22.47 -21.80 23.37
N PRO A 8 -22.62 -21.55 24.68
CA PRO A 8 -23.64 -20.64 25.21
C PRO A 8 -23.55 -19.23 24.63
N GLN A 9 -22.34 -18.69 24.51
CA GLN A 9 -22.08 -17.43 23.83
C GLN A 9 -21.49 -17.70 22.44
N PRO A 10 -21.96 -16.98 21.40
CA PRO A 10 -21.44 -17.14 20.05
C PRO A 10 -20.00 -16.60 19.95
N TYR A 11 -19.20 -17.25 19.10
CA TYR A 11 -17.88 -16.73 18.74
C TYR A 11 -18.01 -15.41 17.98
N THR A 12 -17.07 -14.50 18.23
CA THR A 12 -16.89 -13.31 17.40
C THR A 12 -15.61 -13.42 16.59
N PHE A 13 -15.58 -12.86 15.39
CA PHE A 13 -14.48 -13.06 14.44
C PHE A 13 -13.95 -11.73 13.92
N ASP A 14 -12.64 -11.65 13.76
CA ASP A 14 -11.97 -10.67 12.92
C ASP A 14 -11.11 -11.42 11.88
N LEU A 15 -11.75 -11.75 10.75
CA LEU A 15 -11.12 -12.55 9.70
C LEU A 15 -9.98 -11.81 8.99
N GLY A 16 -9.95 -10.47 9.06
CA GLY A 16 -8.84 -9.68 8.54
C GLY A 16 -7.55 -9.90 9.32
N LEU A 17 -7.66 -10.30 10.59
CA LEU A 17 -6.54 -10.68 11.47
C LEU A 17 -6.48 -12.19 11.76
N LEU A 18 -7.27 -13.01 11.06
CA LEU A 18 -7.39 -14.45 11.31
C LEU A 18 -7.69 -14.77 12.79
N LEU A 19 -8.56 -13.98 13.40
CA LEU A 19 -8.80 -13.99 14.84
C LEU A 19 -10.23 -14.47 15.16
N CYS A 20 -10.34 -15.33 16.15
CA CYS A 20 -11.58 -15.82 16.74
C CYS A 20 -11.55 -15.55 18.24
N ASN A 21 -12.57 -14.86 18.76
CA ASN A 21 -12.72 -14.62 20.19
C ASN A 21 -13.79 -15.53 20.77
N ASP A 22 -13.40 -16.31 21.77
CA ASP A 22 -14.31 -17.02 22.66
C ASP A 22 -14.50 -16.20 23.94
N SER A 23 -15.72 -15.69 24.17
CA SER A 23 -16.07 -14.96 25.41
C SER A 23 -16.63 -15.87 26.50
N ASN A 24 -16.80 -17.16 26.23
CA ASN A 24 -17.27 -18.12 27.22
C ASN A 24 -16.25 -18.27 28.36
N ALA A 25 -16.74 -18.53 29.57
CA ALA A 25 -15.88 -18.73 30.73
C ALA A 25 -15.00 -19.98 30.56
N ILE A 26 -13.72 -19.85 30.86
CA ILE A 26 -12.79 -20.98 30.87
C ILE A 26 -13.15 -21.87 32.08
N PRO A 27 -13.34 -23.19 31.89
CA PRO A 27 -13.64 -24.11 32.98
C PRO A 27 -12.46 -24.18 33.98
N PRO A 28 -12.70 -24.62 35.23
CA PRO A 28 -11.63 -24.80 36.20
C PRO A 28 -10.56 -25.75 35.65
N LEU A 29 -9.33 -25.27 35.54
CA LEU A 29 -8.20 -26.04 35.05
C LEU A 29 -7.73 -26.98 36.18
N GLY A 30 -8.05 -28.27 36.06
CA GLY A 30 -7.65 -29.33 36.99
C GLY A 30 -6.16 -29.69 36.88
N ASP A 31 -5.82 -30.95 37.18
CA ASP A 31 -4.43 -31.43 37.10
C ASP A 31 -3.92 -31.53 35.66
N ASP A 32 -4.80 -31.85 34.70
CA ASP A 32 -4.48 -31.94 33.27
C ASP A 32 -4.89 -30.68 32.50
N LYS A 33 -4.18 -29.58 32.79
CA LYS A 33 -4.47 -28.25 32.23
C LYS A 33 -4.25 -28.17 30.73
N GLU A 34 -3.20 -28.83 30.25
CA GLU A 34 -2.81 -28.80 28.83
C GLU A 34 -3.86 -29.48 27.96
N ALA A 35 -4.40 -30.64 28.39
CA ALA A 35 -5.47 -31.29 27.65
C ALA A 35 -6.73 -30.41 27.57
N ALA A 36 -7.11 -29.77 28.68
CA ALA A 36 -8.27 -28.89 28.72
C ALA A 36 -8.10 -27.65 27.82
N LEU A 37 -6.93 -26.99 27.87
CA LEU A 37 -6.63 -25.83 27.02
C LEU A 37 -6.52 -26.20 25.54
N SER A 38 -5.89 -27.34 25.24
CA SER A 38 -5.76 -27.85 23.87
C SER A 38 -7.13 -28.12 23.25
N GLU A 39 -8.07 -28.70 23.99
CA GLU A 39 -9.41 -28.96 23.49
C GLU A 39 -10.18 -27.66 23.20
N ILE A 40 -10.08 -26.66 24.08
CA ILE A 40 -10.68 -25.33 23.86
C ILE A 40 -10.05 -24.65 22.62
N ALA A 41 -8.72 -24.71 22.49
CA ALA A 41 -8.00 -24.16 21.34
C ALA A 41 -8.39 -24.87 20.03
N ARG A 42 -8.58 -26.19 20.08
CA ARG A 42 -9.02 -27.00 18.93
C ARG A 42 -10.42 -26.60 18.47
N GLU A 43 -11.34 -26.42 19.41
CA GLU A 43 -12.71 -26.00 19.11
C GLU A 43 -12.76 -24.60 18.49
N THR A 44 -12.03 -23.64 19.07
CA THR A 44 -11.97 -22.26 18.56
C THR A 44 -11.30 -22.18 17.19
N ALA A 45 -10.23 -22.95 16.97
CA ALA A 45 -9.58 -23.06 15.66
C ALA A 45 -10.49 -23.70 14.61
N GLN A 46 -11.25 -24.73 14.98
CA GLN A 46 -12.23 -25.35 14.08
C GLN A 46 -13.31 -24.34 13.66
N ALA A 47 -13.81 -23.53 14.60
CA ALA A 47 -14.78 -22.48 14.30
C ALA A 47 -14.20 -21.43 13.34
N LEU A 48 -12.94 -21.01 13.56
CA LEU A 48 -12.24 -20.07 12.68
C LEU A 48 -12.09 -20.61 11.25
N ILE A 49 -11.62 -21.85 11.10
CA ILE A 49 -11.44 -22.48 9.79
C ILE A 49 -12.79 -22.61 9.08
N ASN A 50 -13.84 -23.05 9.79
CA ASN A 50 -15.19 -23.15 9.22
C ASN A 50 -15.67 -21.79 8.71
N GLN A 51 -15.44 -20.72 9.48
CA GLN A 51 -15.86 -19.38 9.08
C GLN A 51 -15.06 -18.87 7.88
N LEU A 52 -13.75 -19.11 7.82
CA LEU A 52 -12.91 -18.75 6.67
C LEU A 52 -13.37 -19.46 5.39
N LEU A 53 -13.60 -20.77 5.47
CA LEU A 53 -14.00 -21.57 4.31
C LEU A 53 -15.42 -21.26 3.80
N THR A 54 -16.29 -20.74 4.66
CA THR A 54 -17.70 -20.46 4.29
C THR A 54 -17.95 -19.01 3.88
N THR A 55 -17.22 -18.05 4.45
CA THR A 55 -17.49 -16.61 4.24
C THR A 55 -16.48 -15.92 3.32
N CYS A 56 -15.23 -16.37 3.28
CA CYS A 56 -14.21 -15.75 2.43
C CYS A 56 -14.29 -16.29 1.01
N THR A 57 -14.16 -15.40 0.01
CA THR A 57 -14.14 -15.81 -1.39
C THR A 57 -12.80 -16.44 -1.75
N VAL A 58 -12.85 -17.58 -2.41
CA VAL A 58 -11.65 -18.26 -2.92
C VAL A 58 -11.36 -17.71 -4.32
N ALA A 59 -10.19 -17.09 -4.48
CA ALA A 59 -9.65 -16.63 -5.74
C ALA A 59 -8.54 -17.59 -6.22
N THR A 60 -8.44 -17.73 -7.54
CA THR A 60 -7.42 -18.58 -8.19
C THR A 60 -6.57 -17.71 -9.12
N PRO A 61 -5.56 -16.99 -8.59
CA PRO A 61 -4.73 -16.07 -9.39
C PRO A 61 -3.85 -16.79 -10.42
N SER A 62 -3.53 -18.07 -10.21
CA SER A 62 -2.83 -18.93 -11.17
C SER A 62 -3.32 -20.37 -11.05
N GLN A 63 -3.07 -21.20 -12.07
CA GLN A 63 -3.63 -22.57 -12.14
C GLN A 63 -3.28 -23.48 -10.95
N GLN A 64 -2.26 -23.16 -10.16
CA GLN A 64 -1.78 -24.00 -9.05
C GLN A 64 -1.92 -23.33 -7.66
N LEU A 65 -2.55 -22.15 -7.55
CA LEU A 65 -2.66 -21.45 -6.26
C LEU A 65 -4.10 -21.06 -5.94
N LEU A 66 -4.57 -21.47 -4.76
CA LEU A 66 -5.82 -21.02 -4.17
C LEU A 66 -5.51 -19.99 -3.08
N GLN A 67 -6.21 -18.86 -3.11
CA GLN A 67 -6.05 -17.79 -2.15
C GLN A 67 -7.43 -17.36 -1.61
N PHE A 68 -7.52 -17.08 -0.31
CA PHE A 68 -8.68 -16.42 0.26
C PHE A 68 -8.57 -14.91 0.11
N THR A 69 -9.67 -14.27 -0.31
CA THR A 69 -9.82 -12.82 -0.17
C THR A 69 -10.39 -12.52 1.19
N LEU A 70 -9.58 -11.93 2.07
CA LEU A 70 -9.98 -11.59 3.43
C LEU A 70 -10.66 -10.21 3.48
N PRO A 71 -11.64 -10.02 4.38
CA PRO A 71 -12.20 -8.70 4.65
C PRO A 71 -11.18 -7.79 5.36
N PRO A 72 -11.40 -6.46 5.37
CA PRO A 72 -10.55 -5.55 6.12
C PRO A 72 -10.59 -5.88 7.63
N PRO A 73 -9.45 -5.75 8.35
CA PRO A 73 -9.40 -5.88 9.81
C PRO A 73 -10.40 -4.95 10.51
N VAL A 74 -11.13 -5.47 11.49
CA VAL A 74 -12.09 -4.70 12.31
C VAL A 74 -11.44 -4.17 13.58
N THR A 75 -10.46 -4.91 14.12
CA THR A 75 -9.76 -4.53 15.35
C THR A 75 -8.85 -3.33 15.08
N HIS A 76 -9.16 -2.20 15.72
CA HIS A 76 -8.35 -1.00 15.63
C HIS A 76 -7.04 -1.15 16.41
N LEU A 77 -5.93 -1.26 15.69
CA LEU A 77 -4.59 -1.29 16.27
C LEU A 77 -3.95 0.11 16.22
N PRO A 78 -3.19 0.51 17.26
CA PRO A 78 -2.48 1.77 17.24
C PRO A 78 -1.41 1.76 16.14
N ARG A 79 -1.28 2.87 15.42
CA ARG A 79 -0.22 3.04 14.43
C ARG A 79 1.12 3.20 15.13
N GLU A 80 2.16 2.58 14.59
CA GLU A 80 3.55 2.81 15.02
C GLU A 80 3.97 4.27 14.80
N LYS A 81 3.57 4.84 13.66
CA LYS A 81 3.98 6.19 13.23
C LYS A 81 2.76 7.09 13.01
N PRO A 82 2.89 8.39 13.32
CA PRO A 82 1.84 9.35 13.03
C PRO A 82 1.52 9.36 11.54
N VAL A 83 0.31 9.81 11.20
CA VAL A 83 -0.08 10.01 9.81
C VAL A 83 0.88 11.03 9.19
N PRO A 84 1.41 10.80 7.97
CA PRO A 84 2.27 11.76 7.30
C PRO A 84 1.59 13.13 7.25
N LYS A 85 2.26 14.16 7.76
CA LYS A 85 1.74 15.52 7.74
C LYS A 85 1.54 15.96 6.29
N GLU A 86 0.50 16.75 6.06
CA GLU A 86 0.31 17.40 4.76
C GLU A 86 1.57 18.22 4.42
N ARG A 87 2.02 18.10 3.17
CA ARG A 87 3.22 18.82 2.73
C ARG A 87 2.94 20.31 2.76
N GLU A 88 3.70 21.03 3.57
CA GLU A 88 3.61 22.48 3.58
C GLU A 88 3.92 23.03 2.19
N LYS A 89 3.07 23.95 1.71
CA LYS A 89 3.29 24.62 0.43
C LYS A 89 4.61 25.38 0.48
N THR A 90 5.47 25.10 -0.47
CA THR A 90 6.72 25.83 -0.67
C THR A 90 6.45 27.28 -1.03
N THR A 91 7.43 28.17 -0.84
CA THR A 91 7.30 29.59 -1.19
C THR A 91 6.89 29.79 -2.65
N TRP A 92 7.42 28.98 -3.56
CA TRP A 92 7.06 29.01 -4.99
C TRP A 92 5.60 28.61 -5.22
N GLU A 93 5.11 27.56 -4.55
CA GLU A 93 3.71 27.12 -4.70
C GLU A 93 2.72 28.16 -4.15
N ARG A 94 3.08 28.84 -3.05
CA ARG A 94 2.29 29.97 -2.53
C ARG A 94 2.24 31.13 -3.52
N PHE A 95 3.38 31.46 -4.13
CA PHE A 95 3.46 32.50 -5.15
C PHE A 95 2.68 32.11 -6.42
N ALA A 96 2.88 30.90 -6.93
CA ALA A 96 2.20 30.38 -8.11
C ALA A 96 0.68 30.36 -7.92
N ALA A 97 0.20 29.92 -6.75
CA ALA A 97 -1.23 29.96 -6.43
C ALA A 97 -1.77 31.40 -6.39
N LYS A 98 -1.05 32.34 -5.76
CA LYS A 98 -1.45 33.76 -5.70
C LYS A 98 -1.50 34.43 -7.09
N LYS A 99 -0.60 34.02 -7.99
CA LYS A 99 -0.48 34.55 -9.35
C LYS A 99 -1.28 33.78 -10.40
N GLY A 100 -1.97 32.70 -10.02
CA GLY A 100 -2.68 31.84 -10.97
C GLY A 100 -1.78 31.10 -11.95
N ILE A 101 -0.50 30.89 -11.60
CA ILE A 101 0.46 30.17 -12.45
C ILE A 101 0.17 28.68 -12.36
N THR A 102 -0.28 28.10 -13.46
CA THR A 102 -0.52 26.66 -13.58
C THR A 102 0.77 25.91 -13.89
N LYS A 103 0.86 24.66 -13.43
CA LYS A 103 2.00 23.80 -13.76
C LYS A 103 2.00 23.56 -15.28
N LYS A 104 3.14 23.82 -15.93
CA LYS A 104 3.34 23.48 -17.34
C LYS A 104 3.20 21.96 -17.53
N ARG A 105 2.70 21.56 -18.70
CA ARG A 105 2.68 20.15 -19.11
C ARG A 105 4.11 19.62 -19.07
N LYS A 106 4.28 18.38 -18.58
CA LYS A 106 5.56 17.68 -18.67
C LYS A 106 5.78 17.22 -20.11
N ASP A 107 6.17 18.15 -20.97
CA ASP A 107 6.63 17.82 -22.31
C ASP A 107 8.01 17.18 -22.16
N GLY A 108 8.20 16.00 -22.77
CA GLY A 108 9.35 15.12 -22.55
C GLY A 108 10.74 15.76 -22.68
N LYS A 109 11.77 14.97 -22.42
CA LYS A 109 13.15 15.46 -22.31
C LYS A 109 13.72 16.01 -23.62
N LEU A 110 13.19 15.65 -24.80
CA LEU A 110 13.78 16.01 -26.09
C LEU A 110 13.19 17.31 -26.66
N VAL A 111 14.03 18.08 -27.36
CA VAL A 111 13.68 19.24 -28.18
C VAL A 111 14.39 19.10 -29.52
N PHE A 112 13.68 19.45 -30.58
CA PHE A 112 14.23 19.43 -31.93
C PHE A 112 15.20 20.62 -32.11
N ASP A 113 16.38 20.34 -32.63
CA ASP A 113 17.40 21.34 -32.96
C ASP A 113 17.46 21.52 -34.48
N GLU A 114 16.92 22.64 -34.97
CA GLU A 114 16.78 22.92 -36.41
C GLU A 114 18.12 23.02 -37.15
N SER A 115 19.20 23.40 -36.44
CA SER A 115 20.54 23.51 -37.03
C SER A 115 21.18 22.17 -37.38
N THR A 116 20.90 21.14 -36.58
CA THR A 116 21.46 19.79 -36.74
C THR A 116 20.44 18.79 -37.25
N GLY A 117 19.17 19.19 -37.41
CA GLY A 117 18.06 18.33 -37.82
C GLY A 117 17.76 17.17 -36.85
N ALA A 118 18.28 17.23 -35.62
CA ALA A 118 18.24 16.13 -34.67
C ALA A 118 17.50 16.49 -33.37
N TRP A 119 16.93 15.49 -32.71
CA TRP A 119 16.34 15.64 -31.38
C TRP A 119 17.44 15.61 -30.32
N LYS A 120 17.62 16.71 -29.61
CA LYS A 120 18.59 16.83 -28.51
C LYS A 120 17.86 16.96 -27.17
N PRO A 121 18.44 16.46 -26.06
CA PRO A 121 17.83 16.62 -24.75
C PRO A 121 17.82 18.09 -24.29
N LYS A 122 16.75 18.51 -23.59
CA LYS A 122 16.60 19.85 -22.97
C LYS A 122 17.65 20.13 -21.89
N TYR A 123 18.10 19.09 -21.21
CA TYR A 123 19.08 19.14 -20.11
C TYR A 123 19.82 17.80 -20.00
N GLY A 124 21.06 17.83 -19.48
CA GLY A 124 21.93 16.65 -19.33
C GLY A 124 22.98 16.53 -20.43
N TYR A 125 23.56 15.33 -20.57
CA TYR A 125 24.68 15.07 -21.50
C TYR A 125 24.31 15.40 -22.96
N LYS A 126 25.16 16.20 -23.63
CA LYS A 126 24.93 16.76 -24.98
C LYS A 126 23.55 17.43 -25.14
N GLY A 127 23.07 18.06 -24.07
CA GLY A 127 21.83 18.82 -24.10
C GLY A 127 21.94 20.08 -24.97
N LYS A 128 20.80 20.59 -25.43
CA LYS A 128 20.74 21.88 -26.10
C LYS A 128 21.35 22.95 -25.18
N PRO A 129 22.32 23.76 -25.65
CA PRO A 129 22.91 24.80 -24.83
C PRO A 129 21.81 25.78 -24.38
N SER A 130 21.83 26.16 -23.09
CA SER A 130 20.94 27.21 -22.58
C SER A 130 21.27 28.54 -23.26
N GLU A 131 20.31 29.48 -23.26
CA GLU A 131 20.49 30.82 -23.85
C GLU A 131 21.77 31.52 -23.33
N SER A 132 22.12 31.27 -22.07
CA SER A 132 23.33 31.77 -21.41
C SER A 132 24.65 31.11 -21.83
N THR A 133 24.61 29.95 -22.47
CA THR A 133 25.79 29.13 -22.82
C THR A 133 25.85 28.84 -24.33
N LYS A 134 24.93 29.42 -25.09
CA LYS A 134 24.86 29.29 -26.54
C LYS A 134 26.16 29.88 -27.15
N GLY A 135 26.93 29.05 -27.83
CA GLY A 135 28.22 29.40 -28.41
C GLY A 135 29.42 29.41 -27.45
N ILE A 136 29.22 29.45 -26.13
CA ILE A 136 30.34 29.59 -25.17
C ILE A 136 31.18 28.31 -25.05
N GLN A 137 30.57 27.13 -25.18
CA GLN A 137 31.27 25.86 -24.96
C GLN A 137 31.68 25.12 -26.24
N GLU A 138 31.01 25.38 -27.38
CA GLU A 138 31.19 24.59 -28.61
C GLU A 138 31.47 25.44 -29.86
N ASP A 139 31.14 26.75 -29.86
CA ASP A 139 31.50 27.61 -31.01
C ASP A 139 32.91 28.15 -30.84
N TRP A 140 33.63 28.15 -31.96
CA TRP A 140 34.98 28.68 -32.07
C TRP A 140 35.00 30.21 -32.15
N LEU A 141 33.85 30.87 -32.30
CA LEU A 141 33.68 32.32 -32.33
C LEU A 141 32.40 32.71 -31.59
N VAL A 142 32.53 33.62 -30.63
CA VAL A 142 31.39 34.27 -29.95
C VAL A 142 31.50 35.76 -30.26
N GLU A 143 30.52 36.33 -30.95
CA GLU A 143 30.45 37.78 -31.18
C GLU A 143 30.08 38.48 -29.86
N ALA A 144 30.77 39.60 -29.58
CA ALA A 144 30.64 40.37 -28.34
C ALA A 144 29.44 41.34 -28.37
#